data_AF-A0A854E3P4-F1
#
_entry.id   AF-A0A854E3P4-F1
#
_cell.length_a   1.000
_cell.length_b   1.000
_cell.length_c   1.000
_cell.angle_alpha   90.00
_cell.angle_beta   90.00
_cell.angle_gamma   90.00
#
_symmetry.space_group_name_H-M   'P 1'
#
loop_
_entity.id
_entity.type
_entity.pdbx_description
1 polymer ?
#
loop_
_entity_poly.entity_id
_entity_poly.type
_entity_poly.pdbx_seq_one_letter_code
_entity_poly.pdbx_strand_id
1 'polypeptide(L)'
;MSQGKAGKIEGGDRLPWVKTRGEDNYAISEQIGWQVHVYGRASTELKGWCDSRGMALREFTWHEEHGRAGRQQDAVYVLRPDTWVGLAQPTQSLDELQRYWDSRMGKRLST
;
A
#
# COMPACT_ATOMS: atom_id res chain seq x y z
N MET A 1 -3.68 9.97 -10.72
CA MET A 1 -2.61 10.73 -10.05
C MET A 1 -2.24 9.99 -8.77
N SER A 2 -0.99 10.10 -8.35
CA SER A 2 -0.52 9.49 -7.11
C SER A 2 -0.32 10.58 -6.05
N GLN A 3 -0.32 10.24 -4.77
CA GLN A 3 -0.22 11.23 -3.69
C GLN A 3 0.41 10.68 -2.40
N GLY A 4 0.76 11.59 -1.48
CA GLY A 4 1.22 11.26 -0.14
C GLY A 4 2.69 10.82 -0.07
N LYS A 5 3.17 10.65 1.16
CA LYS A 5 4.55 10.25 1.48
C LYS A 5 4.59 9.47 2.78
N ALA A 6 5.35 8.38 2.81
CA ALA A 6 5.65 7.63 4.03
C ALA A 6 7.10 7.15 4.01
N GLY A 7 7.88 7.57 5.01
CA GLY A 7 9.34 7.50 4.95
C GLY A 7 9.87 8.33 3.77
N LYS A 8 10.64 7.69 2.90
CA LYS A 8 11.20 8.27 1.67
C LYS A 8 10.37 7.96 0.42
N ILE A 9 9.33 7.13 0.54
CA ILE A 9 8.48 6.74 -0.59
C ILE A 9 7.36 7.75 -0.77
N GLU A 10 7.20 8.25 -1.99
CA GLU A 10 6.14 9.17 -2.40
C GLU A 10 5.16 8.48 -3.34
N GLY A 11 3.94 9.00 -3.38
CA GLY A 11 2.97 8.60 -4.39
C GLY A 11 3.51 8.86 -5.79
N GLY A 12 3.63 7.82 -6.59
CA GLY A 12 4.21 7.87 -7.94
C GLY A 12 5.54 7.15 -8.03
N ASP A 13 6.10 6.71 -6.89
CA ASP A 13 7.29 5.87 -6.87
C ASP A 13 6.96 4.39 -7.16
N ARG A 14 8.01 3.63 -7.45
CA ARG A 14 7.99 2.17 -7.28
C ARG A 14 8.49 1.85 -5.88
N LEU A 15 7.92 0.82 -5.26
CA LEU A 15 8.49 0.27 -4.04
C LEU A 15 9.86 -0.36 -4.33
N PRO A 16 10.94 0.05 -3.65
CA PRO A 16 12.25 -0.54 -3.85
C PRO A 16 12.23 -2.01 -3.46
N TRP A 17 12.80 -2.88 -4.30
CA TRP A 17 12.93 -4.28 -3.94
C TRP A 17 13.84 -4.43 -2.72
N VAL A 18 13.38 -5.20 -1.73
CA VAL A 18 14.17 -5.51 -0.54
C VAL A 18 14.16 -7.02 -0.39
N LYS A 19 15.36 -7.61 -0.44
CA LYS A 19 15.56 -9.01 -0.11
C LYS A 19 15.74 -9.13 1.40
N THR A 20 14.72 -9.55 2.13
CA THR A 20 14.86 -9.92 3.54
C THR A 20 15.09 -11.43 3.66
N ARG A 21 15.37 -11.92 4.88
CA ARG A 21 15.42 -13.37 5.16
C ARG A 21 14.01 -13.96 5.07
N GLY A 22 13.55 -14.23 3.85
CA GLY A 22 12.37 -15.06 3.58
C GLY A 22 11.14 -14.35 3.01
N GLU A 23 11.13 -13.02 2.90
CA GLU A 23 10.03 -12.29 2.27
C GLU A 23 10.51 -11.59 0.98
N ASP A 24 9.73 -11.80 -0.09
CA ASP A 24 9.91 -11.12 -1.37
C ASP A 24 8.66 -10.29 -1.66
N ASN A 25 8.82 -8.98 -1.61
CA ASN A 25 7.74 -8.02 -1.85
C ASN A 25 7.28 -8.05 -3.33
N TYR A 26 8.06 -8.71 -4.20
CA TYR A 26 7.78 -8.96 -5.61
C TYR A 26 7.33 -10.40 -5.88
N ALA A 27 7.22 -11.27 -4.87
CA ALA A 27 6.58 -12.57 -5.04
C ALA A 27 5.23 -12.36 -5.73
N ILE A 28 5.04 -13.05 -6.87
CA ILE A 28 3.92 -12.85 -7.79
C ILE A 28 2.64 -12.76 -6.97
N SER A 29 2.01 -11.58 -6.98
CA SER A 29 0.65 -11.47 -6.50
C SER A 29 -0.23 -12.23 -7.48
N GLU A 30 -0.91 -13.27 -7.01
CA GLU A 30 -1.91 -13.99 -7.81
C GLU A 30 -3.07 -13.08 -8.22
N GLN A 31 -3.22 -11.91 -7.57
CA GLN A 31 -4.24 -10.92 -7.85
C GLN A 31 -3.66 -9.71 -8.59
N ILE A 32 -4.10 -9.55 -9.84
CA ILE A 32 -3.96 -8.33 -10.62
C ILE A 32 -5.04 -7.35 -10.14
N GLY A 33 -4.64 -6.23 -9.56
CA GLY A 33 -5.58 -5.25 -9.02
C GLY A 33 -4.94 -4.25 -8.08
N TRP A 34 -5.77 -3.42 -7.45
CA TRP A 34 -5.34 -2.55 -6.36
C TRP A 34 -4.95 -3.41 -5.15
N GLN A 35 -3.88 -3.01 -4.45
CA GLN A 35 -3.38 -3.71 -3.28
C GLN A 35 -2.99 -2.70 -2.20
N VAL A 36 -3.10 -3.10 -0.94
CA VAL A 36 -2.51 -2.38 0.19
C VAL A 36 -1.36 -3.19 0.74
N HIS A 37 -0.20 -2.57 0.84
CA HIS A 37 0.97 -3.14 1.49
C HIS A 37 1.21 -2.41 2.82
N VAL A 38 1.45 -3.19 3.86
CA VAL A 38 1.89 -2.72 5.18
C VAL A 38 3.18 -3.45 5.53
N TYR A 39 4.23 -2.69 5.85
CA TYR A 39 5.49 -3.24 6.33
C TYR A 39 5.50 -3.10 7.84
N GLY A 40 5.14 -4.17 8.52
CA GLY A 40 4.75 -4.21 9.92
C GLY A 40 3.36 -4.85 10.08
N ARG A 41 2.51 -4.28 10.92
CA ARG A 41 1.20 -4.83 11.28
C ARG A 41 0.06 -3.92 10.82
N ALA A 42 -0.87 -4.47 10.05
CA ALA A 42 -2.12 -3.80 9.73
C ALA A 42 -3.08 -3.82 10.93
N SER A 43 -3.79 -2.72 11.15
CA SER A 43 -4.83 -2.60 12.16
C SER A 43 -6.05 -3.44 11.77
N THR A 44 -6.89 -3.76 12.75
CA THR A 44 -8.15 -4.49 12.52
C THR A 44 -9.08 -3.72 11.60
N GLU A 45 -9.13 -2.40 11.73
CA GLU A 45 -9.93 -1.51 10.91
C GLU A 45 -9.45 -1.51 9.46
N LEU A 46 -8.13 -1.48 9.23
CA LEU A 46 -7.56 -1.57 7.88
C LEU A 46 -7.86 -2.91 7.21
N LYS A 47 -7.78 -4.01 7.97
CA LYS A 47 -8.16 -5.35 7.51
C LYS A 47 -9.62 -5.38 7.05
N GLY A 48 -10.54 -4.96 7.91
CA GLY A 48 -11.96 -4.90 7.57
C GLY A 48 -12.29 -3.97 6.40
N TRP A 49 -11.57 -2.85 6.28
CA TRP A 49 -11.74 -1.93 5.16
C TRP A 49 -11.31 -2.55 3.82
N CYS A 50 -10.19 -3.28 3.80
CA CYS A 50 -9.72 -4.01 2.62
C CYS A 50 -10.67 -5.16 2.24
N ASP A 51 -11.07 -5.97 3.22
CA ASP A 51 -11.96 -7.12 3.02
C ASP A 51 -13.31 -6.70 2.42
N SER A 52 -13.92 -5.64 2.96
CA SER A 52 -15.21 -5.12 2.46
C SER A 52 -15.17 -4.59 1.03
N ARG A 53 -13.97 -4.36 0.46
CA ARG A 53 -13.75 -3.88 -0.91
C ARG A 53 -13.11 -4.93 -1.82
N GLY A 54 -12.86 -6.13 -1.31
CA GLY A 54 -12.13 -7.18 -2.03
C GLY A 54 -10.72 -6.74 -2.45
N MET A 55 -10.09 -5.86 -1.67
CA MET A 55 -8.75 -5.37 -1.98
C MET A 55 -7.70 -6.21 -1.25
N ALA A 56 -6.67 -6.64 -1.98
CA ALA A 56 -5.61 -7.46 -1.40
C ALA A 56 -4.82 -6.66 -0.35
N LEU A 57 -4.80 -7.14 0.89
CA LEU A 57 -3.92 -6.65 1.94
C LEU A 57 -2.72 -7.57 2.08
N ARG A 58 -1.51 -6.99 2.05
CA ARG A 58 -0.24 -7.69 2.21
C ARG A 58 0.49 -7.10 3.42
N GLU A 59 0.62 -7.91 4.46
CA GLU A 59 1.48 -7.60 5.62
C GLU A 59 2.84 -8.26 5.41
N PHE A 60 3.90 -7.48 5.62
CA PHE A 60 5.29 -7.95 5.60
C PHE A 60 5.88 -7.75 6.99
N THR A 61 6.62 -8.72 7.50
CA THR A 61 7.28 -8.58 8.80
C THR A 61 8.25 -7.40 8.74
N TRP A 62 8.17 -6.47 9.71
CA TRP A 62 9.09 -5.33 9.71
C TRP A 62 10.53 -5.78 9.98
N HIS A 63 11.45 -5.28 9.16
CA HIS A 63 12.89 -5.46 9.25
C HIS A 63 13.58 -4.12 8.98
N GLU A 64 14.76 -3.89 9.56
CA GLU A 64 15.49 -2.63 9.37
C GLU A 64 15.81 -2.33 7.90
N GLU A 65 16.00 -3.37 7.08
CA GLU A 65 16.23 -3.27 5.65
C GLU A 65 15.09 -2.57 4.90
N HIS A 66 13.85 -2.70 5.38
CA HIS A 66 12.72 -1.94 4.83
C HIS A 66 12.89 -0.45 5.09
N GLY A 67 13.31 -0.06 6.30
CA GLY A 67 13.61 1.32 6.67
C GLY A 67 14.79 1.89 5.88
N ARG A 68 15.87 1.12 5.71
CA ARG A 68 17.03 1.51 4.88
C ARG A 68 16.63 1.73 3.42
N ALA A 69 15.70 0.93 2.92
CA ALA A 69 15.08 1.10 1.60
C ALA A 69 14.05 2.22 1.52
N GLY A 70 13.87 3.01 2.58
CA GLY A 70 13.03 4.20 2.59
C GLY A 70 11.58 3.98 3.03
N ARG A 71 11.20 2.77 3.44
CA ARG A 71 9.86 2.52 3.98
C ARG A 71 9.74 3.00 5.42
N GLN A 72 8.51 3.15 5.88
CA GLN A 72 8.18 3.43 7.27
C GLN A 72 7.39 2.26 7.84
N GLN A 73 7.70 1.90 9.09
CA GLN A 73 7.02 0.83 9.79
C GLN A 73 5.54 1.17 9.98
N ASP A 74 4.67 0.18 9.77
CA ASP A 74 3.21 0.25 9.91
C ASP A 74 2.50 1.29 9.00
N ALA A 75 3.22 1.84 8.03
CA ALA A 75 2.67 2.74 7.02
C ALA A 75 1.86 1.97 5.96
N VAL A 76 0.95 2.68 5.29
CA VAL A 76 0.12 2.15 4.20
C VAL A 76 0.67 2.60 2.86
N TYR A 77 0.91 1.62 1.98
CA TYR A 77 1.25 1.82 0.59
C TYR A 77 0.17 1.20 -0.29
N VAL A 78 -0.64 2.02 -0.95
CA VAL A 78 -1.62 1.54 -1.93
C VAL A 78 -0.92 1.40 -3.28
N LEU A 79 -0.82 0.18 -3.79
CA LEU A 79 -0.33 -0.10 -5.13
C LEU A 79 -1.49 -0.09 -6.11
N ARG A 80 -1.27 0.58 -7.24
CA ARG A 80 -2.15 0.54 -8.41
C ARG A 80 -2.00 -0.82 -9.12
N PRO A 81 -2.93 -1.18 -10.04
CA PRO A 81 -2.81 -2.39 -10.84
C PRO A 81 -1.51 -2.49 -11.68
N ASP A 82 -0.86 -1.35 -11.96
CA ASP A 82 0.41 -1.29 -12.67
C ASP A 82 1.65 -1.32 -11.74
N THR A 83 1.46 -1.67 -10.47
CA THR A 83 2.47 -1.82 -9.41
C THR A 83 3.13 -0.54 -8.89
N TRP A 84 2.74 0.62 -9.40
CA TRP A 84 3.21 1.90 -8.87
C TRP A 84 2.45 2.30 -7.61
N VAL A 85 3.10 3.04 -6.72
CA VAL A 85 2.46 3.58 -5.52
C VAL A 85 1.44 4.65 -5.94
N GLY A 86 0.17 4.38 -5.65
CA GLY A 86 -0.93 5.31 -5.81
C GLY A 86 -1.05 6.26 -4.62
N LEU A 87 -0.88 5.73 -3.41
CA LEU A 87 -0.93 6.46 -2.15
C LEU A 87 0.15 5.92 -1.21
N ALA A 88 0.93 6.82 -0.63
CA ALA A 88 1.77 6.52 0.54
C ALA A 88 1.28 7.37 1.72
N GLN A 89 0.93 6.75 2.85
CA GLN A 89 0.52 7.46 4.05
C GLN A 89 1.23 6.89 5.29
N PRO A 90 1.72 7.74 6.20
CA PRO A 90 2.56 7.33 7.32
C PRO A 90 1.76 6.67 8.46
N THR A 91 0.44 6.80 8.43
CA THR A 91 -0.49 6.22 9.42
C THR A 91 -1.50 5.33 8.70
N GLN A 92 -2.25 4.51 9.44
CA GLN A 92 -3.32 3.69 8.87
C GLN A 92 -4.69 4.40 8.92
N SER A 93 -4.69 5.72 8.68
CA SER A 93 -5.92 6.52 8.63
C SER A 93 -6.86 6.05 7.53
N LEU A 94 -8.02 5.51 7.92
CA LEU A 94 -9.05 5.08 6.97
C LEU A 94 -9.73 6.25 6.26
N ASP A 95 -9.81 7.43 6.89
CA ASP A 95 -10.42 8.61 6.26
C ASP A 95 -9.59 9.11 5.07
N GLU A 96 -8.26 9.08 5.19
CA GLU A 96 -7.36 9.41 4.08
C GLU A 96 -7.43 8.37 2.97
N LEU A 97 -7.42 7.10 3.34
CA LEU A 97 -7.51 5.99 2.41
C LEU A 97 -8.85 5.99 1.64
N GLN A 98 -9.96 6.22 2.35
CA GLN A 98 -11.30 6.33 1.78
C GLN A 98 -11.39 7.49 0.79
N ARG A 99 -10.92 8.69 1.19
CA ARG A 99 -10.89 9.87 0.30
C ARG A 99 -10.07 9.62 -0.95
N TYR A 100 -8.92 8.97 -0.82
CA TYR A 100 -8.12 8.59 -1.98
C TYR A 100 -8.88 7.62 -2.88
N TRP A 101 -9.47 6.57 -2.31
CA TRP A 101 -10.21 5.55 -3.04
C TRP A 101 -11.39 6.12 -3.81
N ASP A 102 -12.21 6.96 -3.18
CA ASP A 102 -13.37 7.60 -3.81
C ASP A 102 -12.95 8.50 -4.97
N SER A 103 -11.82 9.22 -4.84
CA SER A 103 -11.28 10.04 -5.93
C SER A 103 -10.84 9.24 -7.16
N ARG A 104 -10.61 7.93 -7.02
CA ARG A 104 -10.17 7.02 -8.08
C ARG A 104 -11.33 6.21 -8.66
N MET A 105 -12.22 5.71 -7.81
CA MET A 105 -13.37 4.91 -8.23
C MET A 105 -14.53 5.76 -8.74
N GLY A 106 -14.72 6.97 -8.18
CA GLY A 106 -15.72 7.94 -8.66
C GLY A 106 -15.48 8.41 -10.10
N LYS A 107 -14.26 8.28 -10.62
CA LYS A 107 -13.94 8.56 -12.04
C LYS A 107 -14.34 7.44 -13.01
N ARG A 108 -14.77 6.27 -12.51
CA ARG A 108 -15.16 5.11 -13.33
C ARG A 108 -16.69 4.99 -13.51
N LEU A 109 -17.47 5.86 -12.88
CA LEU A 109 -18.94 5.88 -12.95
C LEU A 109 -19.51 7.11 -13.68
N SER A 110 -18.66 7.99 -14.21
CA SER A 110 -19.08 9.03 -15.14
C SER A 110 -18.94 8.51 -16.57
N THR A 111 -20.08 8.01 -17.08
CA THR A 111 -20.52 7.73 -18.46
C THR A 111 -19.47 7.71 -19.57
#